data_AF-A0A536BXY6-F1
#
_entry.id   AF-A0A536BXY6-F1
#
_cell.length_a   1.000
_cell.length_b   1.000
_cell.length_c   1.000
_cell.angle_alpha   90.00
_cell.angle_beta   90.00
_cell.angle_gamma   90.00
#
_symmetry.space_group_name_H-M   'P 1'
#
loop_
_entity.id
_entity.type
_entity.pdbx_description
1 polymer ?
#
loop_
_entity_poly.entity_id
_entity_poly.type
_entity_poly.pdbx_seq_one_letter_code
_entity_poly.pdbx_strand_id
1 'polypeptide(L)'
;MEKSHSTEEKAYSTEKKAYSTEELARRSGVEASYIDQLHELGVLRRKGDAPGSFSATDVRRVSIVRSLEEGGLPLSRIGEGIRTGWLSLR
;
A
#
# COMPACT_ATOMS: atom_id res chain seq x y z
N MET A 1 -23.54 -24.75 -39.21
CA MET A 1 -23.64 -24.84 -37.74
C MET A 1 -22.22 -24.98 -37.25
N GLU A 2 -21.58 -24.06 -36.53
CA GLU A 2 -22.03 -22.95 -35.69
C GLU A 2 -20.87 -21.92 -35.64
N LYS A 3 -21.19 -20.63 -35.77
CA LYS A 3 -20.24 -19.52 -35.57
C LYS A 3 -20.14 -19.21 -34.08
N SER A 4 -19.00 -18.69 -33.63
CA SER A 4 -18.80 -17.51 -32.73
C SER A 4 -17.43 -17.64 -32.03
N HIS A 5 -16.36 -16.92 -32.44
CA HIS A 5 -15.96 -15.59 -31.93
C HIS A 5 -16.23 -15.45 -30.42
N SER A 6 -15.21 -15.57 -29.56
CA SER A 6 -14.26 -14.52 -29.12
C SER A 6 -14.90 -13.48 -28.21
N THR A 7 -14.10 -13.03 -27.23
CA THR A 7 -14.34 -11.88 -26.33
C THR A 7 -15.35 -12.22 -25.22
N GLU A 8 -15.17 -11.96 -23.91
CA GLU A 8 -14.64 -10.78 -23.23
C GLU A 8 -14.16 -11.15 -21.81
N GLU A 9 -13.10 -10.45 -21.39
CA GLU A 9 -12.96 -9.91 -20.05
C GLU A 9 -13.27 -10.85 -18.87
N LYS A 10 -12.25 -11.59 -18.44
CA LYS A 10 -12.07 -11.73 -16.98
C LYS A 10 -11.60 -10.37 -16.49
N ALA A 11 -12.55 -9.44 -16.42
CA ALA A 11 -12.39 -8.09 -15.91
C ALA A 11 -11.47 -8.18 -14.70
N TYR A 12 -10.34 -7.47 -14.77
CA TYR A 12 -9.56 -7.14 -13.59
C TYR A 12 -10.56 -6.52 -12.63
N SER A 13 -11.06 -7.31 -11.68
CA SER A 13 -12.12 -6.89 -10.77
C SER A 13 -11.57 -5.72 -9.98
N THR A 14 -11.87 -4.53 -10.46
CA THR A 14 -11.70 -3.24 -9.79
C THR A 14 -12.75 -3.08 -8.70
N GLU A 15 -13.11 -4.16 -8.01
CA GLU A 15 -13.41 -4.00 -6.61
C GLU A 15 -12.11 -3.54 -5.95
N LYS A 16 -12.14 -2.32 -5.42
CA LYS A 16 -11.11 -1.76 -4.53
C LYS A 16 -11.04 -2.67 -3.31
N LYS A 17 -10.42 -3.85 -3.45
CA LYS A 17 -10.32 -4.82 -2.38
C LYS A 17 -9.34 -4.24 -1.39
N ALA A 18 -9.91 -3.72 -0.31
CA ALA A 18 -9.11 -3.08 0.68
C ALA A 18 -8.43 -4.16 1.54
N TYR A 19 -7.17 -3.93 1.87
CA TYR A 19 -6.32 -4.90 2.58
C TYR A 19 -6.36 -4.66 4.09
N SER A 20 -6.31 -5.75 4.86
CA SER A 20 -5.96 -5.69 6.27
C SER A 20 -4.47 -5.35 6.43
N THR A 21 -4.02 -5.11 7.66
CA THR A 21 -2.61 -4.91 7.97
C THR A 21 -1.78 -6.13 7.57
N GLU A 22 -2.25 -7.33 7.88
CA GLU A 22 -1.57 -8.60 7.60
C GLU A 22 -1.46 -8.83 6.09
N GLU A 23 -2.53 -8.58 5.35
CA GLU A 23 -2.52 -8.71 3.89
C GLU A 23 -1.62 -7.67 3.23
N LEU A 24 -1.58 -6.43 3.75
CA LEU A 24 -0.67 -5.40 3.28
C LEU A 24 0.79 -5.79 3.55
N ALA A 25 1.10 -6.26 4.75
CA ALA A 25 2.43 -6.69 5.17
C ALA A 25 2.94 -7.82 4.28
N ARG A 26 2.12 -8.87 4.12
CA ARG A 26 2.41 -10.02 3.25
C ARG A 26 2.67 -9.61 1.80
N ARG A 27 1.85 -8.71 1.25
CA ARG A 27 2.04 -8.21 -0.14
C ARG A 27 3.26 -7.33 -0.31
N SER A 28 3.67 -6.65 0.76
CA SER A 28 4.81 -5.72 0.73
C SER A 28 6.13 -6.40 1.12
N GLY A 29 6.10 -7.68 1.53
CA GLY A 29 7.28 -8.41 1.97
C GLY A 29 7.87 -7.90 3.29
N VAL A 30 7.03 -7.34 4.17
CA VAL A 30 7.43 -6.78 5.47
C VAL A 30 6.61 -7.42 6.60
N GLU A 31 7.05 -7.22 7.83
CA GLU A 31 6.30 -7.64 9.02
C GLU A 31 5.11 -6.71 9.30
N ALA A 32 4.06 -7.24 9.95
CA ALA A 32 2.88 -6.46 10.30
C ALA A 32 3.21 -5.27 11.23
N SER A 33 4.16 -5.45 12.15
CA SER A 33 4.64 -4.39 13.04
C SER A 33 5.26 -3.22 12.28
N TYR A 34 5.86 -3.47 11.11
CA TYR A 34 6.37 -2.40 10.24
C TYR A 34 5.23 -1.55 9.68
N ILE A 35 4.11 -2.17 9.29
CA ILE A 35 2.91 -1.45 8.84
C ILE A 35 2.34 -0.58 9.95
N ASP A 36 2.33 -1.08 11.19
CA ASP A 36 1.90 -0.30 12.36
C ASP A 36 2.81 0.92 12.60
N GLN A 37 4.13 0.75 12.52
CA GLN A 37 5.09 1.86 12.61
C GLN A 37 4.86 2.91 11.51
N LEU A 38 4.62 2.47 10.27
CA LEU A 38 4.31 3.38 9.17
C LEU A 38 2.99 4.15 9.40
N HIS A 39 2.04 3.52 10.07
CA HIS A 39 0.79 4.16 10.45
C HIS A 39 1.00 5.23 11.53
N GLU A 40 1.75 4.90 12.59
CA GLU A 40 2.12 5.83 13.67
C GLU A 40 2.90 7.04 13.14
N LEU A 41 3.81 6.80 12.18
CA LEU A 41 4.55 7.85 11.51
C LEU A 41 3.73 8.62 10.46
N GLY A 42 2.45 8.31 10.28
CA GLY A 42 1.57 9.00 9.33
C GLY A 42 1.95 8.79 7.86
N VAL A 43 2.82 7.83 7.57
CA VAL A 43 3.21 7.40 6.22
C VAL A 43 2.04 6.66 5.57
N LEU A 44 1.39 5.79 6.35
CA LEU A 44 0.16 5.11 5.97
C LEU A 44 -1.02 5.69 6.75
N ARG A 45 -2.12 5.93 6.04
CA ARG A 45 -3.38 6.36 6.66
C ARG A 45 -4.41 5.25 6.52
N ARG A 46 -4.87 4.69 7.64
CA ARG A 46 -6.06 3.85 7.67
C ARG A 46 -7.26 4.73 7.33
N LYS A 47 -8.04 4.38 6.31
CA LYS A 47 -9.38 4.96 6.11
C LYS A 47 -10.34 4.36 7.14
N GLY A 48 -10.27 4.86 8.38
CA GLY A 48 -11.07 4.39 9.52
C GLY A 48 -10.59 3.09 10.16
N ASP A 49 -11.28 2.67 11.21
CA ASP A 49 -10.93 1.50 12.04
C ASP A 49 -11.45 0.16 11.49
N ALA A 50 -12.14 0.19 10.35
CA ALA A 50 -12.70 -1.02 9.76
C ALA A 50 -11.61 -1.87 9.07
N PRO A 51 -11.68 -3.21 9.15
CA PRO A 51 -10.82 -4.11 8.40
C PRO A 51 -11.01 -3.88 6.89
N GLY A 52 -9.90 -3.73 6.16
CA GLY A 52 -9.91 -3.34 4.76
C GLY A 52 -9.82 -1.82 4.59
N SER A 53 -8.72 -1.22 5.03
CA SER A 53 -8.50 0.24 4.91
C SER A 53 -7.34 0.60 3.98
N PHE A 54 -6.51 -0.37 3.61
CA PHE A 54 -5.37 -0.20 2.72
C PHE A 54 -5.67 -0.64 1.29
N SER A 55 -4.85 -0.23 0.34
CA SER A 55 -5.06 -0.47 -1.09
C SER A 55 -3.78 -0.96 -1.77
N ALA A 56 -3.88 -1.34 -3.04
CA ALA A 56 -2.70 -1.64 -3.86
C ALA A 56 -1.72 -0.45 -3.95
N THR A 57 -2.22 0.79 -3.88
CA THR A 57 -1.36 1.99 -3.79
C THR A 57 -0.53 2.00 -2.51
N ASP A 58 -1.05 1.48 -1.41
CA ASP A 58 -0.33 1.41 -0.15
C ASP A 58 0.77 0.36 -0.18
N VAL A 59 0.60 -0.75 -0.91
CA VAL A 59 1.69 -1.72 -1.17
C VAL A 59 2.88 -1.03 -1.83
N ARG A 60 2.63 -0.25 -2.89
CA ARG A 60 3.69 0.52 -3.56
C ARG A 60 4.33 1.53 -2.61
N ARG A 61 3.53 2.20 -1.78
CA ARG A 61 4.04 3.18 -0.82
C ARG A 61 4.98 2.53 0.20
N VAL A 62 4.62 1.35 0.74
CA VAL A 62 5.47 0.58 1.67
C VAL A 62 6.80 0.23 1.00
N SER A 63 6.77 -0.26 -0.25
CA SER A 63 7.98 -0.60 -0.99
C SER A 63 8.92 0.61 -1.18
N ILE A 64 8.39 1.78 -1.56
CA ILE A 64 9.21 2.99 -1.72
C ILE A 64 9.85 3.40 -0.39
N VAL A 65 9.06 3.41 0.69
CA VAL A 65 9.55 3.79 2.03
C VAL A 65 10.64 2.83 2.48
N ARG A 66 10.45 1.53 2.25
CA ARG A 66 11.43 0.52 2.59
C ARG A 66 12.75 0.72 1.84
N SER A 67 12.70 1.01 0.54
CA SER A 67 13.91 1.29 -0.24
C SER A 67 14.62 2.57 0.22
N LEU A 68 13.89 3.62 0.61
CA LEU A 68 14.50 4.83 1.18
C LEU A 68 15.17 4.54 2.53
N GLU A 69 14.53 3.74 3.38
CA GLU A 69 15.08 3.31 4.66
C GLU A 69 16.35 2.48 4.48
N GLU A 70 16.34 1.51 3.57
CA GLU A 70 17.52 0.70 3.21
C GLU A 70 18.64 1.55 2.58
N GLY A 71 18.28 2.66 1.93
CA GLY A 71 19.21 3.68 1.45
C GLY A 71 19.81 4.58 2.54
N GLY A 72 19.45 4.35 3.81
CA GLY A 72 20.00 5.05 4.96
C GLY A 72 19.20 6.25 5.45
N LEU A 73 18.01 6.51 4.89
CA LEU A 73 17.13 7.56 5.41
C LEU A 73 16.37 7.04 6.63
N PRO A 74 16.47 7.69 7.81
CA PRO A 74 15.72 7.25 8.98
C PRO A 74 14.21 7.31 8.73
N LEU A 75 13.51 6.23 9.10
CA LEU A 75 12.07 6.10 8.87
C LEU A 75 11.26 7.25 9.47
N SER A 76 11.68 7.76 10.63
CA SER A 76 11.07 8.92 11.30
C SER A 76 11.14 10.20 10.46
N ARG A 77 12.24 10.43 9.74
CA ARG A 77 12.45 11.59 8.85
C ARG A 77 11.65 11.47 7.57
N ILE A 78 11.53 10.26 7.02
CA ILE A 78 10.64 9.98 5.88
C ILE A 78 9.20 10.32 6.27
N GLY A 79 8.74 9.82 7.43
CA GLY A 79 7.41 10.13 7.96
C GLY A 79 7.18 11.62 8.20
N GLU A 80 8.15 12.31 8.80
CA GLU A 80 8.11 13.77 8.98
C GLU A 80 7.93 14.51 7.65
N GLY A 81 8.75 14.19 6.65
CA GLY A 81 8.68 14.82 5.32
C GLY A 81 7.32 14.60 4.63
N ILE A 82 6.72 13.43 4.80
CA ILE A 82 5.38 13.16 4.26
C ILE A 82 4.31 13.96 5.00
N ARG A 83 4.35 14.01 6.34
CA ARG A 83 3.37 14.75 7.14
C ARG A 83 3.43 16.25 6.89
N THR A 84 4.63 16.80 6.67
CA THR A 84 4.83 18.23 6.39
C THR A 84 4.64 18.59 4.91
N GLY A 85 4.45 17.59 4.04
CA GLY A 85 4.24 17.79 2.60
C GLY A 85 5.52 18.03 1.80
N TRP A 86 6.70 17.95 2.43
CA TRP A 86 8.00 18.07 1.76
C TRP A 86 8.33 16.85 0.89
N LEU A 87 7.77 15.69 1.23
CA LEU A 87 7.91 14.44 0.48
C LEU A 87 6.52 13.92 0.08
N SER A 88 6.35 13.55 -1.19
CA SER A 88 5.13 12.92 -1.68
C SER A 88 5.46 11.61 -2.37
N LEU A 89 4.74 10.54 -2.00
CA LEU A 89 4.92 9.19 -2.53
C LEU A 89 3.81 8.83 -3.53
N ARG A 90 3.47 9.77 -4.41
CA ARG A 90 2.35 9.64 -5.36
C ARG A 90 2.65 8.61 -6.47
#